data_AF-A0A9X5X891-F1
#
_entry.id   AF-A0A9X5X891-F1
#
_cell.length_a   1.000
_cell.length_b   1.000
_cell.length_c   1.000
_cell.angle_alpha   90.00
_cell.angle_beta   90.00
_cell.angle_gamma   90.00
#
_symmetry.space_group_name_H-M   'P 1'
#
loop_
_entity.id
_entity.type
_entity.pdbx_description
1 polymer ?
#
loop_
_entity_poly.entity_id
_entity_poly.type
_entity_poly.pdbx_seq_one_letter_code
_entity_poly.pdbx_strand_id
1 'polypeptide(L)' 'QAAAGVELHAKPGDTVPAGQPLLTLHTDTPERFEYALESVEGSYDIAAAGTDFKATPVVLERIA' A
#
# COMPACT_ATOMS: atom_id res chain seq x y z
N GLN A 1 4.75 11.68 17.21
CA GLN A 1 4.12 11.81 15.89
C GLN A 1 2.88 10.93 15.90
N ALA A 2 1.71 11.52 16.15
CA ALA A 2 0.44 10.76 16.13
C ALA A 2 -0.24 10.84 14.74
N ALA A 3 0.12 11.82 13.91
CA ALA A 3 -0.39 11.99 12.55
C ALA A 3 0.46 11.30 11.47
N ALA A 4 1.59 10.68 11.84
CA ALA A 4 2.43 9.98 10.86
C ALA A 4 1.79 8.64 10.48
N GLY A 5 1.73 8.34 9.18
CA GLY A 5 1.11 7.12 8.68
C GLY A 5 1.02 7.04 7.17
N VAL A 6 0.45 5.94 6.69
CA VAL A 6 0.20 5.67 5.27
C VAL A 6 -1.28 5.39 5.08
N GLU A 7 -1.93 6.12 4.19
CA GLU A 7 -3.26 5.81 3.69
C GLU A 7 -3.14 5.02 2.39
N LEU A 8 -3.84 3.88 2.28
CA LEU A 8 -3.87 3.06 1.07
C LEU A 8 -5.17 3.29 0.31
N HIS A 9 -5.04 3.74 -0.95
CA HIS A 9 -6.17 4.04 -1.84
C HIS A 9 -6.64 2.84 -2.66
N ALA A 10 -5.80 1.80 -2.74
CA ALA A 10 -6.09 0.55 -3.41
C ALA A 10 -5.70 -0.64 -2.52
N LYS A 11 -6.45 -1.73 -2.64
CA LYS A 11 -6.14 -3.02 -2.02
C LYS A 11 -5.56 -3.99 -3.05
N PRO A 12 -4.79 -5.01 -2.62
CA PRO A 12 -4.36 -6.08 -3.51
C PRO A 12 -5.57 -6.69 -4.26
N GLY A 13 -5.46 -6.77 -5.58
CA GLY A 13 -6.52 -7.25 -6.47
C GLY A 13 -7.39 -6.15 -7.10
N ASP A 14 -7.32 -4.90 -6.60
CA ASP A 14 -8.05 -3.80 -7.20
C ASP A 14 -7.47 -3.45 -8.59
N THR A 15 -8.35 -3.14 -9.53
CA THR A 15 -7.93 -2.56 -10.81
C THR A 15 -7.64 -1.08 -10.62
N VAL A 16 -6.42 -0.65 -10.94
CA VAL A 16 -5.98 0.74 -10.83
C VAL A 16 -5.71 1.33 -12.21
N PRO A 17 -6.38 2.43 -12.62
CA PRO A 17 -6.08 3.14 -13.84
C PRO A 17 -4.79 3.97 -13.70
N ALA A 18 -4.14 4.23 -14.82
CA ALA A 18 -2.94 5.06 -14.84
C ALA A 18 -3.22 6.46 -14.25
N GLY A 19 -2.33 6.92 -13.37
CA GLY A 19 -2.44 8.22 -12.69
C GLY A 19 -3.25 8.20 -11.39
N GLN A 20 -3.92 7.10 -11.03
CA GLN A 20 -4.52 6.97 -9.71
C GLN A 20 -3.42 6.81 -8.64
N PRO A 21 -3.41 7.64 -7.58
CA PRO A 21 -2.51 7.45 -6.44
C PRO A 21 -2.79 6.11 -5.74
N LEU A 22 -1.75 5.36 -5.38
CA LEU A 22 -1.88 4.10 -4.64
C LEU A 22 -1.87 4.30 -3.12
N LEU A 23 -1.10 5.28 -2.66
CA LEU A 23 -0.94 5.59 -1.23
C LEU A 23 -0.69 7.09 -1.00
N THR A 24 -0.94 7.55 0.22
CA THR A 24 -0.56 8.88 0.70
C THR A 24 0.24 8.77 1.99
N LEU A 25 1.36 9.48 2.05
CA LEU A 25 2.21 9.59 3.23
C LEU A 25 1.81 10.80 4.06
N HIS A 26 1.59 10.60 5.35
CA HIS A 26 1.31 11.65 6.33
C HIS A 26 2.46 11.76 7.33
N THR A 27 2.86 12.99 7.68
CA THR A 27 3.89 13.29 8.68
C THR A 27 3.77 14.75 9.13
N ASP A 28 4.03 15.03 10.40
CA ASP A 28 4.21 16.43 10.88
C ASP A 28 5.69 16.86 10.84
N THR A 29 6.57 15.99 10.30
CA THR A 29 8.02 16.21 10.14
C THR A 29 8.39 16.06 8.66
N PRO A 30 8.21 17.12 7.84
CA PRO A 30 8.37 17.05 6.39
C PRO A 30 9.80 16.69 5.94
N GLU A 31 10.81 17.02 6.75
CA GLU A 31 12.21 16.64 6.49
C GLU A 31 12.45 15.12 6.49
N ARG A 32 11.49 14.32 6.95
CA ARG A 32 11.55 12.85 6.92
C ARG A 32 10.94 12.23 5.66
N PHE A 33 10.35 13.03 4.77
CA PHE A 33 9.69 12.50 3.57
C PHE A 33 10.65 11.78 2.63
N GLU A 34 11.90 12.25 2.49
CA GLU A 34 12.89 11.62 1.62
C GLU A 34 13.10 10.15 2.00
N TYR A 35 13.43 9.89 3.26
CA TYR A 35 13.56 8.53 3.80
C TYR A 35 12.26 7.70 3.68
N ALA A 36 11.10 8.34 3.89
CA ALA A 36 9.82 7.65 3.78
C ALA A 36 9.50 7.23 2.33
N LEU A 37 9.87 8.05 1.35
CA LEU A 37 9.73 7.76 -0.08
C LEU A 37 10.65 6.61 -0.50
N GLU A 38 11.91 6.62 -0.06
CA GLU A 38 12.83 5.51 -0.29
C GLU A 38 12.29 4.19 0.29
N SER A 39 11.64 4.25 1.45
CA SER A 39 11.10 3.05 2.12
C SER A 39 9.88 2.44 1.42
N VAL A 40 9.11 3.22 0.66
CA VAL A 40 7.93 2.71 -0.07
C VAL A 40 8.25 2.32 -1.51
N GLU A 41 9.43 2.66 -2.02
CA GLU A 41 9.87 2.20 -3.33
C GLU A 41 9.91 0.67 -3.37
N GLY A 42 9.26 0.07 -4.37
CA GLY A 42 9.14 -1.38 -4.50
C GLY A 42 8.23 -2.08 -3.47
N SER A 43 7.47 -1.32 -2.67
CA SER A 43 6.51 -1.89 -1.69
C SER A 43 5.19 -2.39 -2.30
N TYR A 44 5.00 -2.21 -3.61
CA TYR A 44 3.82 -2.63 -4.35
C TYR A 44 4.20 -3.17 -5.73
N ASP A 45 3.36 -4.07 -6.24
CA ASP A 45 3.43 -4.60 -7.60
C ASP A 45 2.18 -4.22 -8.39
N ILE A 46 2.33 -3.97 -9.69
CA ILE A 46 1.22 -3.78 -10.62
C ILE A 46 1.28 -4.89 -11.66
N ALA A 47 0.26 -5.75 -11.69
CA ALA A 47 0.13 -6.81 -12.67
C ALA A 47 -0.60 -6.33 -13.95
N ALA A 48 -0.43 -7.05 -15.05
CA ALA A 48 -1.16 -6.79 -16.28
C ALA A 48 -2.68 -6.97 -16.07
N ALA A 49 -3.49 -6.18 -16.77
CA ALA A 49 -4.94 -6.28 -16.71
C ALA A 49 -5.43 -7.71 -17.01
N GLY A 50 -6.36 -8.22 -16.21
CA GLY A 50 -6.89 -9.58 -16.33
C GLY A 50 -6.00 -10.68 -15.73
N THR A 51 -4.88 -10.31 -15.09
CA THR A 51 -4.13 -11.25 -14.24
C THR A 51 -5.00 -11.69 -13.07
N ASP A 52 -5.13 -13.00 -12.85
CA ASP A 52 -5.93 -13.53 -11.75
C ASP A 52 -5.31 -13.18 -10.39
N PHE A 53 -6.17 -12.83 -9.42
CA PHE A 53 -5.75 -12.51 -8.06
C PHE A 53 -6.63 -13.24 -7.06
N LYS A 54 -5.97 -13.97 -6.15
CA LYS A 54 -6.62 -14.64 -5.03
C LYS A 54 -6.04 -14.15 -3.72
N ALA A 55 -6.85 -13.43 -2.95
CA ALA A 55 -6.45 -12.95 -1.63
C ALA A 55 -6.10 -14.12 -0.70
N THR A 56 -4.99 -14.00 0.02
CA THR A 56 -4.70 -14.87 1.16
C THR A 56 -5.56 -14.47 2.35
N PRO A 57 -6.11 -15.43 3.11
CA PRO A 57 -6.89 -15.10 4.28
C PRO A 57 -6.01 -14.45 5.35
N VAL A 58 -6.51 -13.38 5.97
CA VAL A 58 -5.80 -12.67 7.05
C VAL A 58 -5.68 -13.57 8.30
N VAL A 59 -6.71 -14.37 8.57
CA VAL A 59 -6.69 -15.37 9.65
C VAL A 59 -6.35 -16.72 9.02
N LEU A 60 -5.18 -17.26 9.35
CA LEU A 60 -4.72 -18.55 8.83
C LEU A 60 -5.46 -19.71 9.50
N GLU A 61 -5.55 -19.68 10.83
CA GLU A 61 -6.26 -20.69 11.62
C GLU A 61 -6.75 -20.13 12.95
N ARG A 62 -7.64 -20.86 13.62
CA ARG A 62 -8.06 -20.61 15.01
C ARG A 62 -7.83 -21.88 15.82
N ILE A 63 -7.09 -21.79 16.91
CA ILE A 63 -6.82 -22.91 17.82
C ILE A 63 -7.76 -22.81 19.02
N ALA A 64 -8.37 -23.93 19.40
CA ALA A 64 -9.31 -24.05 20.52
C ALA A 64 -8.66 -24.77 21.71
#